data_AF-A0AA36HZN6-F1
#
_entry.id   AF-A0AA36HZN6-F1
#
_cell.length_a   1.000
_cell.length_b   1.000
_cell.length_c   1.000
_cell.angle_alpha   90.00
_cell.angle_beta   90.00
_cell.angle_gamma   90.00
#
_symmetry.space_group_name_H-M   'P 1'
#
loop_
_entity.id
_entity.type
_entity.pdbx_description
1 polymer ?
#
loop_
_entity_poly.entity_id
_entity_poly.type
_entity_poly.pdbx_seq_one_letter_code
_entity_poly.pdbx_strand_id
1 'polypeptide(L)'
;MNNQEMKNLVEEPESSSAKELPSAERAERLRNQAARLVGISLEGESECGHVCYNAVLDMLEKNAVQYLPPSKFVSRKSELSNDKSSREIVLDGASTLKVRDKRPDLSCDTSSELLLVQALHRRALALDLMNAVTFSVSQRYNSFLIGHLQTPPPPGYRKLNVHQILQADKQAWLRLAELATAGLKRNAAGQLPLDVLFQNLQVDPRVMFYLLPLPESSGGHAVVAAECGLQESIDVDHMMSRKLRAPAIKLDLSSAKRIRTGIIHSVRSSGDLEMDNALYEVTQEELRTGWLHGPYRPSDLSESATVTRRFAVRQNNKIRPIDDYTESLVNSTSASGETITLHGVETICATSALMM
;
A
#
# COMPACT_ATOMS: atom_id res chain seq x y z
N MET A 1 41.83 17.71 31.56
CA MET A 1 40.56 17.23 30.97
C MET A 1 40.81 17.02 29.49
N ASN A 2 40.88 15.76 29.07
CA ASN A 2 41.35 15.36 27.74
C ASN A 2 40.18 15.44 26.74
N ASN A 3 40.33 16.22 25.67
CA ASN A 3 39.30 16.47 24.64
C ASN A 3 38.79 15.21 23.90
N GLN A 4 39.40 14.05 24.15
CA GLN A 4 39.00 12.76 23.60
C GLN A 4 37.83 12.11 24.36
N GLU A 5 37.66 12.38 25.65
CA GLU A 5 36.55 11.82 26.43
C GLU A 5 35.21 12.51 26.14
N MET A 6 35.23 13.81 25.77
CA MET A 6 34.03 14.52 25.33
C MET A 6 33.58 14.15 23.90
N LYS A 7 34.48 13.66 23.05
CA LYS A 7 34.11 13.18 21.70
C LYS A 7 33.43 11.81 21.71
N ASN A 8 33.78 10.97 22.67
CA ASN A 8 33.15 9.65 22.82
C ASN A 8 31.79 9.69 23.55
N LEU A 9 31.35 10.87 24.01
CA LEU A 9 30.03 11.06 24.64
C LEU A 9 29.00 11.72 23.71
N VAL A 10 29.38 12.05 22.47
CA VAL A 10 28.53 12.76 21.49
C VAL A 10 28.24 11.94 20.23
N GLU A 11 28.92 10.80 20.04
CA GLU A 11 28.61 9.86 18.96
C GLU A 11 28.04 8.55 19.54
N GLU A 12 26.80 8.60 20.04
CA GLU A 12 25.97 7.40 20.03
C GLU A 12 25.62 7.10 18.57
N PRO A 13 26.02 5.95 18.00
CA PRO A 13 25.44 5.54 16.74
C PRO A 13 24.00 5.12 17.05
N GLU A 14 23.02 5.98 16.75
CA GLU A 14 21.63 5.56 16.52
C GLU A 14 21.57 4.69 15.26
N SER A 15 22.17 3.51 15.34
CA SER A 15 21.75 2.35 14.57
C SER A 15 21.24 1.37 15.59
N SER A 16 19.97 1.49 15.96
CA SER A 16 19.25 0.44 16.66
C SER A 16 19.28 -0.80 15.77
N SER A 17 20.30 -1.64 15.98
CA SER A 17 20.32 -2.98 15.42
C SER A 17 19.13 -3.70 16.05
N ALA A 18 18.06 -3.85 15.27
CA ALA A 18 16.86 -4.55 15.71
C ALA A 18 17.29 -5.89 16.31
N LYS A 19 17.03 -6.08 17.61
CA LYS A 19 17.34 -7.33 18.29
C LYS A 19 16.57 -8.43 17.59
N GLU A 20 17.29 -9.43 17.10
CA GLU A 20 16.66 -10.62 16.56
C GLU A 20 16.44 -11.64 17.65
N LEU A 21 15.33 -12.37 17.57
CA LEU A 21 15.09 -13.50 18.46
C LEU A 21 16.19 -14.55 18.27
N PRO A 22 16.97 -14.92 19.31
CA PRO A 22 18.02 -15.92 19.19
C PRO A 22 17.49 -17.25 18.64
N SER A 23 18.29 -17.97 17.84
CA SER A 23 17.87 -19.21 17.18
C SER A 23 17.42 -20.29 18.18
N ALA A 24 18.16 -20.45 19.28
CA ALA A 24 17.82 -21.40 20.34
C ALA A 24 16.50 -21.06 21.03
N GLU A 25 16.30 -19.79 21.39
CA GLU A 25 15.06 -19.33 22.02
C GLU A 25 13.86 -19.49 21.07
N ARG A 26 14.04 -19.15 19.78
CA ARG A 26 13.02 -19.34 18.76
C ARG A 26 12.60 -20.79 18.64
N ALA A 27 13.57 -21.71 18.53
CA ALA A 27 13.29 -23.14 18.41
C ALA A 27 12.52 -23.66 19.63
N GLU A 28 12.85 -23.20 20.82
CA GLU A 28 12.13 -23.54 22.04
C GLU A 28 10.67 -23.05 22.01
N ARG A 29 10.46 -21.78 21.63
CA ARG A 29 9.10 -21.22 21.53
C ARG A 29 8.26 -21.93 20.46
N LEU A 30 8.85 -22.28 19.31
CA LEU A 30 8.21 -23.09 18.26
C LEU A 30 7.77 -24.46 18.79
N ARG A 31 8.65 -25.17 19.52
CA ARG A 31 8.33 -26.46 20.13
C ARG A 31 7.15 -26.36 21.10
N ASN A 32 7.17 -25.34 21.96
CA ASN A 32 6.09 -25.11 22.93
C ASN A 32 4.77 -24.72 22.25
N GLN A 33 4.82 -23.90 21.20
CA GLN A 33 3.64 -23.56 20.41
C GLN A 33 3.05 -24.78 19.70
N ALA A 34 3.90 -25.59 19.04
CA ALA A 34 3.47 -26.81 18.36
C ALA A 34 2.86 -27.84 19.33
N ALA A 35 3.43 -27.99 20.53
CA ALA A 35 2.90 -28.88 21.56
C ALA A 35 1.51 -28.44 22.06
N ARG A 36 1.25 -27.13 22.11
CA ARG A 36 -0.05 -26.59 22.56
C ARG A 36 -1.10 -26.57 21.45
N LEU A 37 -0.72 -26.25 20.21
CA LEU A 37 -1.62 -26.07 19.08
C LEU A 37 -1.80 -27.37 18.27
N VAL A 38 -2.20 -28.45 18.96
CA VAL A 38 -2.45 -29.75 18.31
C VAL A 38 -3.60 -29.64 17.32
N GLY A 39 -3.41 -30.15 16.10
CA GLY A 39 -4.40 -30.12 15.01
C GLY A 39 -4.28 -28.94 14.05
N ILE A 40 -3.35 -28.01 14.28
CA ILE A 40 -3.02 -26.94 13.33
C ILE A 40 -1.75 -27.34 12.59
N SER A 41 -1.78 -27.33 11.26
CA SER A 41 -0.56 -27.50 10.46
C SER A 41 0.27 -26.22 10.51
N LEU A 42 1.46 -26.33 11.09
CA LEU A 42 2.45 -25.24 11.15
C LEU A 42 3.46 -25.30 9.99
N GLU A 43 3.13 -26.06 8.94
CA GLU A 43 3.99 -26.30 7.78
C GLU A 43 3.48 -25.55 6.53
N GLY A 44 4.39 -25.34 5.57
CA GLY A 44 4.05 -24.80 4.26
C GLY A 44 3.60 -23.35 4.29
N GLU A 45 2.40 -23.07 3.80
CA GLU A 45 1.89 -21.69 3.68
C GLU A 45 1.44 -21.11 5.04
N SER A 46 1.16 -21.97 6.02
CA SER A 46 0.82 -21.58 7.39
C SER A 46 2.07 -21.25 8.22
N GLU A 47 3.25 -21.68 7.78
CA GLU A 47 4.51 -21.42 8.50
C GLU A 47 4.89 -19.95 8.39
N CYS A 48 5.13 -19.31 9.54
CA CYS A 48 5.45 -17.89 9.60
C CYS A 48 6.95 -17.62 9.40
N GLY A 49 7.28 -16.66 8.53
CA GLY A 49 8.67 -16.25 8.32
C GLY A 49 9.30 -15.63 9.57
N HIS A 50 10.60 -15.82 9.76
CA HIS A 50 11.34 -15.33 10.93
C HIS A 50 11.32 -13.81 11.02
N VAL A 51 11.32 -13.11 9.88
CA VAL A 51 11.14 -11.65 9.80
C VAL A 51 9.88 -11.16 10.53
N CYS A 52 8.81 -11.96 10.56
CA CYS A 52 7.54 -11.58 11.17
C CYS A 52 7.65 -11.50 12.70
N TYR A 53 8.45 -12.38 13.32
CA TYR A 53 8.69 -12.36 14.77
C TYR A 53 9.42 -11.09 15.19
N ASN A 54 10.34 -10.60 14.36
CA ASN A 54 11.07 -9.36 14.63
C ASN A 54 10.14 -8.14 14.63
N ALA A 55 9.13 -8.09 13.75
CA ALA A 55 8.14 -7.00 13.74
C ALA A 55 7.32 -6.97 15.05
N VAL A 56 6.94 -8.13 15.58
CA VAL A 56 6.24 -8.21 16.87
C VAL A 56 7.18 -7.90 18.04
N LEU A 57 8.43 -8.34 17.97
CA LEU A 57 9.45 -8.04 18.98
C LEU A 57 9.69 -6.53 19.10
N ASP A 58 9.86 -5.82 17.97
CA ASP A 58 10.03 -4.36 17.93
C ASP A 58 8.84 -3.63 18.60
N MET A 59 7.61 -4.08 18.34
CA MET A 59 6.41 -3.54 19.00
C MET A 59 6.45 -3.76 20.53
N LEU A 60 6.88 -4.94 20.99
CA LEU A 60 7.00 -5.25 22.42
C LEU A 60 8.12 -4.46 23.10
N GLU A 61 9.26 -4.26 22.42
CA GLU A 61 10.39 -3.48 22.94
C GLU A 61 10.04 -2.01 23.07
N LYS A 62 9.33 -1.44 22.08
CA LYS A 62 8.79 -0.08 22.15
C LYS A 62 7.68 0.08 23.19
N ASN A 63 7.17 -1.05 23.72
CA ASN A 63 6.08 -1.09 24.70
C ASN A 63 4.84 -0.29 24.25
N ALA A 64 4.60 -0.23 22.95
CA ALA A 64 3.54 0.54 22.33
C ALA A 64 2.92 -0.28 21.19
N VAL A 65 1.59 -0.36 21.16
CA VAL A 65 0.88 -1.05 20.07
C VAL A 65 1.10 -0.28 18.78
N GLN A 66 1.60 -0.97 17.76
CA GLN A 66 1.68 -0.46 16.39
C GLN A 66 0.80 -1.33 15.50
N TYR A 67 0.20 -0.73 14.47
CA TYR A 67 -0.51 -1.50 13.46
C TYR A 67 0.46 -2.45 12.74
N LEU A 68 0.20 -3.75 12.86
CA LEU A 68 0.93 -4.82 12.18
C LEU A 68 0.14 -5.27 10.94
N PRO A 69 0.41 -4.70 9.75
CA PRO A 69 -0.36 -5.00 8.55
C PRO A 69 -0.23 -6.47 8.15
N PRO A 70 -1.32 -7.16 7.76
CA PRO A 70 -1.27 -8.56 7.34
C PRO A 70 -0.27 -8.82 6.20
N SER A 71 -0.07 -7.85 5.31
CA SER A 71 0.87 -7.94 4.19
C SER A 71 2.35 -8.09 4.58
N LYS A 72 2.72 -7.83 5.85
CA LYS A 72 4.09 -8.06 6.34
C LYS A 72 4.30 -9.49 6.85
N PHE A 73 3.24 -10.27 7.00
CA PHE A 73 3.31 -11.63 7.52
C PHE A 73 3.47 -12.62 6.36
N VAL A 74 4.71 -12.76 5.90
CA VAL A 74 5.09 -13.68 4.81
C VAL A 74 5.24 -15.12 5.31
N SER A 75 5.08 -16.09 4.40
CA SER A 75 5.38 -17.49 4.70
C SER A 75 6.88 -17.74 4.77
N ARG A 76 7.29 -18.76 5.53
CA ARG A 76 8.71 -19.15 5.63
C ARG A 76 9.29 -19.53 4.26
N LYS A 77 8.49 -20.19 3.43
CA LYS A 77 8.83 -20.48 2.03
C LYS A 77 9.16 -19.21 1.23
N SER A 78 8.33 -18.17 1.35
CA SER A 78 8.54 -16.91 0.64
C SER A 78 9.75 -16.12 1.15
N GLU A 79 10.01 -16.19 2.46
CA GLU A 79 11.21 -15.59 3.05
C GLU A 79 12.49 -16.25 2.49
N LEU A 80 12.54 -17.59 2.48
CA LEU A 80 13.67 -18.35 1.96
C LEU A 80 13.90 -18.13 0.45
N SER A 81 12.83 -17.94 -0.33
CA SER A 81 12.97 -17.70 -1.78
C SER A 81 13.46 -16.29 -2.12
N ASN A 82 13.15 -15.30 -1.27
CA ASN A 82 13.43 -13.88 -1.51
C ASN A 82 14.64 -13.35 -0.71
N ASP A 83 15.41 -14.21 -0.04
CA ASP A 83 16.59 -13.86 0.78
C ASP A 83 17.83 -13.44 -0.04
N LYS A 84 17.63 -12.68 -1.12
CA LYS A 84 18.71 -12.01 -1.84
C LYS A 84 18.94 -10.65 -1.17
N SER A 85 19.84 -10.61 -0.17
CA SER A 85 20.24 -9.36 0.47
C SER A 85 20.81 -8.37 -0.56
N SER A 86 20.15 -7.23 -0.76
CA SER A 86 20.66 -6.13 -1.58
C SER A 86 21.55 -5.21 -0.75
N ARG A 87 22.78 -4.96 -1.19
CA ARG A 87 23.69 -4.00 -0.57
C ARG A 87 23.39 -2.60 -1.11
N GLU A 88 23.00 -1.66 -0.25
CA GLU A 88 22.81 -0.25 -0.61
C GLU A 88 24.07 0.52 -0.23
N ILE A 89 24.74 1.13 -1.21
CA ILE A 89 25.90 2.01 -0.97
C ILE A 89 25.36 3.41 -0.73
N VAL A 90 25.42 3.89 0.51
CA VAL A 90 25.03 5.26 0.85
C VAL A 90 26.29 6.12 0.88
N LEU A 91 26.35 7.14 0.02
CA LEU A 91 27.33 8.22 0.14
C LEU A 91 26.82 9.22 1.18
N ASP A 92 27.52 9.31 2.31
CA ASP A 92 27.30 10.41 3.25
C ASP A 92 28.01 11.67 2.71
N GLY A 93 27.48 12.87 2.99
CA GLY A 93 28.01 14.16 2.50
C GLY A 93 29.45 14.49 2.93
N ALA A 94 30.10 13.61 3.69
CA ALA A 94 31.48 13.69 4.18
C ALA A 94 32.44 12.70 3.49
N SER A 95 32.23 12.39 2.21
CA SER A 95 33.15 11.58 1.37
C SER A 95 33.46 10.17 1.89
N THR A 96 32.64 9.63 2.79
CA THR A 96 32.84 8.29 3.39
C THR A 96 31.74 7.35 2.91
N LEU A 97 32.12 6.28 2.21
CA LEU A 97 31.20 5.25 1.71
C LEU A 97 30.78 4.32 2.84
N LYS A 98 29.50 4.34 3.25
CA LYS A 98 28.93 3.34 4.16
C LYS A 98 28.06 2.38 3.37
N VAL A 99 28.52 1.15 3.20
CA VAL A 99 27.71 0.05 2.69
C VAL A 99 26.76 -0.36 3.80
N ARG A 100 25.45 -0.17 3.61
CA ARG A 100 24.41 -0.67 4.51
C ARG A 100 23.73 -1.86 3.86
N ASP A 101 23.72 -2.98 4.55
CA ASP A 101 22.90 -4.12 4.16
C ASP A 101 21.43 -3.75 4.39
N LYS A 102 20.69 -3.55 3.29
CA LYS A 102 19.26 -3.30 3.34
C LYS A 102 18.55 -4.62 3.15
N ARG A 103 17.92 -5.08 4.22
CA ARG A 103 17.07 -6.26 4.16
C ARG A 103 15.91 -5.99 3.23
N PRO A 104 15.57 -6.92 2.32
CA PRO A 104 14.46 -6.74 1.41
C PRO A 104 13.17 -6.53 2.19
N ASP A 105 12.36 -5.56 1.77
CA ASP A 105 11.06 -5.32 2.37
C ASP A 105 10.08 -6.41 1.91
N LEU A 106 10.12 -7.55 2.61
CA LEU A 106 9.29 -8.71 2.31
C LEU A 106 7.82 -8.36 2.53
N SER A 107 6.98 -8.67 1.55
CA SER A 107 5.53 -8.55 1.65
C SER A 107 4.82 -9.70 0.96
N CYS A 108 3.65 -10.05 1.47
CA CYS A 108 2.75 -11.03 0.88
C CYS A 108 1.52 -10.34 0.28
N ASP A 109 0.95 -10.98 -0.74
CA ASP A 109 -0.32 -10.53 -1.30
C ASP A 109 -1.47 -10.83 -0.32
N THR A 110 -2.41 -9.90 -0.23
CA THR A 110 -3.61 -9.95 0.61
C THR A 110 -4.86 -9.58 -0.19
N SER A 111 -4.78 -9.61 -1.52
CA SER A 111 -5.83 -9.20 -2.45
C SER A 111 -7.06 -10.12 -2.43
N SER A 112 -6.84 -11.42 -2.22
CA SER A 112 -7.90 -12.43 -2.19
C SER A 112 -8.24 -12.86 -0.77
N GLU A 113 -9.44 -13.39 -0.58
CA GLU A 113 -9.93 -13.85 0.73
C GLU A 113 -9.01 -14.94 1.32
N LEU A 114 -8.60 -15.91 0.51
CA LEU A 114 -7.70 -17.00 0.93
C LEU A 114 -6.34 -16.47 1.38
N LEU A 115 -5.73 -15.57 0.59
CA LEU A 115 -4.43 -15.00 0.89
C LEU A 115 -4.47 -14.14 2.16
N LEU A 116 -5.55 -13.37 2.34
CA LEU A 116 -5.78 -12.62 3.57
C LEU A 116 -5.89 -13.55 4.78
N VAL A 117 -6.66 -14.63 4.69
CA VAL A 117 -6.82 -15.61 5.79
C VAL A 117 -5.47 -16.20 6.18
N GLN A 118 -4.63 -16.58 5.21
CA GLN A 118 -3.30 -17.12 5.45
C GLN A 118 -2.38 -16.08 6.13
N ALA A 119 -2.39 -14.83 5.65
CA ALA A 119 -1.61 -13.74 6.24
C ALA A 119 -2.03 -13.43 7.68
N LEU A 120 -3.34 -13.38 7.96
CA LEU A 120 -3.90 -13.17 9.29
C LEU A 120 -3.56 -14.34 10.24
N HIS A 121 -3.59 -15.57 9.74
CA HIS A 121 -3.20 -16.75 10.51
C HIS A 121 -1.72 -16.71 10.91
N ARG A 122 -0.82 -16.38 9.96
CA ARG A 122 0.61 -16.18 10.26
C ARG A 122 0.83 -15.06 11.28
N ARG A 123 0.07 -13.96 11.19
CA ARG A 123 0.10 -12.90 12.21
C ARG A 123 -0.32 -13.40 13.58
N ALA A 124 -1.37 -14.20 13.68
CA ALA A 124 -1.81 -14.79 14.95
C ALA A 124 -0.73 -15.72 15.55
N LEU A 125 -0.07 -16.54 14.71
CA LEU A 125 1.04 -17.40 15.15
C LEU A 125 2.24 -16.59 15.64
N ALA A 126 2.60 -15.51 14.95
CA ALA A 126 3.70 -14.64 15.35
C ALA A 126 3.44 -13.91 16.67
N LEU A 127 2.22 -13.40 16.87
CA LEU A 127 1.83 -12.75 18.12
C LEU A 127 1.86 -13.72 19.30
N ASP A 128 1.42 -14.95 19.09
CA ASP A 128 1.41 -16.00 20.11
C ASP A 128 2.83 -16.48 20.46
N LEU A 129 3.68 -16.69 19.45
CA LEU A 129 5.08 -17.08 19.65
C LEU A 129 5.86 -16.02 20.45
N MET A 130 5.58 -14.74 20.21
CA MET A 130 6.21 -13.64 20.93
C MET A 130 5.59 -13.34 22.30
N ASN A 131 4.55 -14.08 22.71
CA ASN A 131 3.76 -13.82 23.92
C ASN A 131 3.14 -12.40 23.94
N ALA A 132 2.75 -11.88 22.78
CA ALA A 132 2.01 -10.61 22.69
C ALA A 132 0.50 -10.82 22.85
N VAL A 133 -0.05 -11.84 22.17
CA VAL A 133 -1.48 -12.20 22.18
C VAL A 133 -1.60 -13.71 22.08
N THR A 134 -2.50 -14.34 22.84
CA THR A 134 -2.78 -15.78 22.73
C THR A 134 -3.39 -16.10 21.36
N PHE A 135 -2.92 -17.19 20.72
CA PHE A 135 -3.35 -17.62 19.40
C PHE A 135 -4.88 -17.72 19.28
N SER A 136 -5.55 -18.37 20.23
CA SER A 136 -7.01 -18.55 20.20
C SER A 136 -7.79 -17.22 20.24
N VAL A 137 -7.25 -16.20 20.93
CA VAL A 137 -7.87 -14.88 21.01
C VAL A 137 -7.70 -14.13 19.68
N SER A 138 -6.48 -14.08 19.16
CA SER A 138 -6.22 -13.47 17.85
C SER A 138 -6.98 -14.18 16.74
N GLN A 139 -7.04 -15.51 16.76
CA GLN A 139 -7.71 -16.30 15.73
C GLN A 139 -9.23 -16.14 15.80
N ARG A 140 -9.82 -16.04 16.99
CA ARG A 140 -11.25 -15.71 17.14
C ARG A 140 -11.59 -14.36 16.52
N TYR A 141 -10.74 -13.36 16.71
CA TYR A 141 -10.92 -12.05 16.09
C TYR A 141 -10.75 -12.11 14.55
N ASN A 142 -9.74 -12.83 14.06
CA ASN A 142 -9.57 -13.05 12.62
C ASN A 142 -10.80 -13.76 12.01
N SER A 143 -11.31 -14.81 12.66
CA SER A 143 -12.52 -15.52 12.22
C SER A 143 -13.76 -14.61 12.23
N PHE A 144 -13.87 -13.70 13.19
CA PHE A 144 -14.93 -12.69 13.21
C PHE A 144 -14.86 -11.76 11.99
N LEU A 145 -13.67 -11.23 11.67
CA LEU A 145 -13.48 -10.39 10.48
C LEU A 145 -13.83 -11.14 9.19
N ILE A 146 -13.30 -12.35 9.02
CA ILE A 146 -13.52 -13.15 7.81
C ILE A 146 -14.97 -13.62 7.68
N GLY A 147 -15.67 -13.88 8.80
CA GLY A 147 -17.09 -14.23 8.78
C GLY A 147 -17.97 -13.16 8.11
N HIS A 148 -17.58 -11.89 8.19
CA HIS A 148 -18.28 -10.80 7.51
C HIS A 148 -18.15 -10.86 5.98
N LEU A 149 -17.08 -11.45 5.44
CA LEU A 149 -16.96 -11.73 4.01
C LEU A 149 -17.89 -12.83 3.53
N GLN A 150 -18.41 -13.67 4.42
CA GLN A 150 -19.34 -14.76 4.06
C GLN A 150 -20.80 -14.38 4.31
N THR A 151 -21.05 -13.26 4.98
CA THR A 151 -22.41 -12.82 5.32
C THR A 151 -23.08 -12.19 4.10
N PRO A 152 -24.28 -12.66 3.67
CA PRO A 152 -25.01 -12.03 2.58
C PRO A 152 -25.45 -10.62 2.99
N PRO A 153 -25.30 -9.61 2.11
CA PRO A 153 -25.71 -8.26 2.44
C PRO A 153 -27.25 -8.13 2.47
N PRO A 154 -27.81 -7.20 3.26
CA PRO A 154 -29.22 -6.85 3.18
C PRO A 154 -29.60 -6.31 1.78
N PRO A 155 -30.88 -6.37 1.38
CA PRO A 155 -31.33 -5.83 0.10
C PRO A 155 -30.95 -4.36 -0.07
N GLY A 156 -30.38 -4.00 -1.23
CA GLY A 156 -29.92 -2.64 -1.53
C GLY A 156 -28.51 -2.30 -1.02
N TYR A 157 -27.78 -3.28 -0.47
CA TYR A 157 -26.40 -3.11 0.01
C TYR A 157 -25.44 -4.07 -0.70
N ARG A 158 -24.19 -3.62 -0.87
CA ARG A 158 -23.13 -4.44 -1.46
C ARG A 158 -22.51 -5.36 -0.42
N LYS A 159 -22.07 -6.53 -0.89
CA LYS A 159 -21.23 -7.44 -0.09
C LYS A 159 -19.91 -6.76 0.29
N LEU A 160 -19.42 -7.06 1.49
CA LEU A 160 -18.13 -6.60 1.95
C LEU A 160 -17.00 -7.16 1.09
N ASN A 161 -15.99 -6.33 0.85
CA ASN A 161 -14.78 -6.73 0.15
C ASN A 161 -13.59 -6.81 1.12
N VAL A 162 -12.52 -7.46 0.66
CA VAL A 162 -11.26 -7.62 1.40
C VAL A 162 -10.69 -6.27 1.87
N HIS A 163 -10.83 -5.21 1.08
CA HIS A 163 -10.36 -3.88 1.47
C HIS A 163 -11.10 -3.32 2.69
N GLN A 164 -12.43 -3.51 2.79
CA GLN A 164 -13.19 -3.10 3.99
C GLN A 164 -12.71 -3.85 5.23
N ILE A 165 -12.39 -5.15 5.10
CA ILE A 165 -11.83 -5.93 6.21
C ILE A 165 -10.46 -5.40 6.64
N LEU A 166 -9.58 -5.07 5.70
CA LEU A 166 -8.27 -4.49 6.01
C LEU A 166 -8.40 -3.11 6.70
N GLN A 167 -9.40 -2.31 6.33
CA GLN A 167 -9.68 -1.05 7.02
C GLN A 167 -10.20 -1.29 8.45
N ALA A 168 -11.14 -2.22 8.62
CA ALA A 168 -11.64 -2.61 9.94
C ALA A 168 -10.51 -3.13 10.85
N ASP A 169 -9.64 -3.98 10.31
CA ASP A 169 -8.45 -4.49 11.00
C ASP A 169 -7.52 -3.34 11.43
N LYS A 170 -7.18 -2.43 10.51
CA LYS A 170 -6.36 -1.25 10.83
C LYS A 170 -6.96 -0.41 11.95
N GLN A 171 -8.27 -0.16 11.91
CA GLN A 171 -8.96 0.61 12.94
C GLN A 171 -8.97 -0.09 14.29
N ALA A 172 -9.08 -1.42 14.30
CA ALA A 172 -8.98 -2.21 15.51
C ALA A 172 -7.60 -2.08 16.16
N TRP A 173 -6.53 -2.13 15.38
CA TRP A 173 -5.17 -1.92 15.89
C TRP A 173 -4.92 -0.49 16.40
N LEU A 174 -5.47 0.53 15.74
CA LEU A 174 -5.43 1.90 16.24
C LEU A 174 -6.19 2.01 17.57
N ARG A 175 -7.35 1.36 17.66
CA ARG A 175 -8.14 1.31 18.89
C ARG A 175 -7.41 0.58 20.02
N LEU A 176 -6.74 -0.52 19.72
CA LEU A 176 -5.86 -1.21 20.67
C LEU A 176 -4.75 -0.28 21.18
N ALA A 177 -4.14 0.52 20.31
CA ALA A 177 -3.12 1.48 20.71
C ALA A 177 -3.63 2.58 21.63
N GLU A 178 -4.85 3.08 21.39
CA GLU A 178 -5.49 4.05 22.29
C GLU A 178 -5.82 3.46 23.67
N LEU A 179 -6.19 2.17 23.73
CA LEU A 179 -6.61 1.52 24.97
C LEU A 179 -5.42 0.95 25.76
N ALA A 180 -4.34 0.56 25.08
CA ALA A 180 -3.14 -0.02 25.68
C ALA A 180 -2.17 1.03 26.25
N THR A 181 -2.68 2.06 26.94
CA THR A 181 -1.86 3.14 27.53
C THR A 181 -0.98 2.67 28.69
N ALA A 182 -1.35 1.58 29.37
CA ALA A 182 -0.57 0.96 30.44
C ALA A 182 0.64 0.14 29.92
N GLY A 183 0.83 0.05 28.61
CA GLY A 183 1.88 -0.74 27.96
C GLY A 183 1.47 -2.19 27.67
N LEU A 184 2.42 -2.94 27.11
CA LEU A 184 2.24 -4.30 26.62
C LEU A 184 2.72 -5.39 27.59
N LYS A 185 3.29 -4.99 28.73
CA LYS A 185 3.76 -5.91 29.75
C LYS A 185 2.58 -6.62 30.44
N ARG A 186 2.81 -7.85 30.89
CA ARG A 186 1.81 -8.63 31.65
C ARG A 186 1.25 -7.80 32.82
N ASN A 187 -0.05 -7.85 33.00
CA ASN A 187 -0.71 -7.18 34.12
C ASN A 187 -0.37 -7.87 35.45
N ALA A 188 -0.79 -7.28 36.58
CA ALA A 188 -0.55 -7.85 37.92
C ALA A 188 -1.14 -9.27 38.11
N ALA A 189 -2.12 -9.66 37.29
CA ALA A 189 -2.72 -11.00 37.28
C ALA A 189 -1.97 -11.99 36.35
N GLY A 190 -0.85 -11.59 35.75
CA GLY A 190 -0.05 -12.41 34.83
C GLY A 190 -0.66 -12.58 33.43
N GLN A 191 -1.78 -11.93 33.14
CA GLN A 191 -2.46 -11.98 31.84
C GLN A 191 -1.85 -10.96 30.86
N LEU A 192 -1.97 -11.29 29.57
CA LEU A 192 -1.57 -10.41 28.48
C LEU A 192 -2.63 -9.29 28.33
N PRO A 193 -2.26 -7.99 28.41
CA PRO A 193 -3.22 -6.90 28.29
C PRO A 193 -3.99 -6.93 26.97
N LEU A 194 -3.32 -7.28 25.87
CA LEU A 194 -3.95 -7.36 24.56
C LEU A 194 -5.02 -8.45 24.50
N ASP A 195 -4.90 -9.57 25.21
CA ASP A 195 -5.91 -10.63 25.18
C ASP A 195 -7.28 -10.14 25.67
N VAL A 196 -7.28 -9.27 26.69
CA VAL A 196 -8.51 -8.66 27.22
C VAL A 196 -9.07 -7.65 26.23
N LEU A 197 -8.21 -6.83 25.64
CA LEU A 197 -8.64 -5.80 24.69
C LEU A 197 -9.19 -6.41 23.39
N PHE A 198 -8.59 -7.48 22.87
CA PHE A 198 -9.04 -8.17 21.67
C PHE A 198 -10.45 -8.74 21.78
N GLN A 199 -10.88 -9.16 22.98
CA GLN A 199 -12.23 -9.65 23.21
C GLN A 199 -13.28 -8.54 23.03
N ASN A 200 -12.93 -7.30 23.37
CA ASN A 200 -13.83 -6.15 23.28
C ASN A 200 -13.87 -5.54 21.86
N LEU A 201 -12.96 -5.90 20.96
CA LEU A 201 -12.93 -5.35 19.60
C LEU A 201 -14.14 -5.75 18.76
N GLN A 202 -14.75 -6.91 19.03
CA GLN A 202 -15.92 -7.39 18.28
C GLN A 202 -17.17 -6.51 18.48
N VAL A 203 -17.20 -5.76 19.58
CA VAL A 203 -18.31 -4.85 19.92
C VAL A 203 -17.92 -3.37 19.79
N ASP A 204 -16.66 -3.08 19.44
CA ASP A 204 -16.19 -1.70 19.36
C ASP A 204 -16.82 -0.99 18.15
N PRO A 205 -17.54 0.14 18.35
CA PRO A 205 -18.22 0.83 17.27
C PRO A 205 -17.30 1.30 16.14
N ARG A 206 -16.02 1.62 16.44
CA ARG A 206 -15.07 2.10 15.43
C ARG A 206 -14.64 0.99 14.49
N VAL A 207 -14.54 -0.25 14.99
CA VAL A 207 -14.26 -1.43 14.16
C VAL A 207 -15.51 -1.81 13.39
N MET A 208 -16.65 -1.86 14.09
CA MET A 208 -17.93 -2.28 13.53
C MET A 208 -18.41 -1.38 12.39
N PHE A 209 -18.15 -0.08 12.48
CA PHE A 209 -18.49 0.88 11.43
C PHE A 209 -17.94 0.48 10.04
N TYR A 210 -16.71 -0.05 9.98
CA TYR A 210 -16.09 -0.47 8.72
C TYR A 210 -16.59 -1.84 8.22
N LEU A 211 -17.25 -2.59 9.11
CA LEU A 211 -17.84 -3.89 8.82
C LEU A 211 -19.32 -3.79 8.40
N LEU A 212 -19.86 -2.57 8.31
CA LEU A 212 -21.19 -2.35 7.76
C LEU A 212 -21.19 -2.46 6.23
N PRO A 213 -22.15 -3.18 5.63
CA PRO A 213 -22.39 -3.14 4.20
C PRO A 213 -22.65 -1.70 3.74
N LEU A 214 -22.04 -1.31 2.62
CA LEU A 214 -22.29 -0.02 2.00
C LEU A 214 -23.47 -0.13 1.04
N PRO A 215 -24.27 0.93 0.82
CA PRO A 215 -25.35 0.89 -0.15
C PRO A 215 -24.80 0.49 -1.53
N GLU A 216 -25.54 -0.33 -2.26
CA GLU A 216 -25.29 -0.46 -3.68
C GLU A 216 -25.41 0.94 -4.27
N SER A 217 -24.39 1.37 -5.02
CA SER A 217 -24.53 2.59 -5.79
C SER A 217 -25.64 2.34 -6.81
N SER A 218 -26.86 2.77 -6.50
CA SER A 218 -27.92 2.94 -7.50
C SER A 218 -27.30 3.77 -8.61
N GLY A 219 -27.10 3.16 -9.78
CA GLY A 219 -26.40 3.79 -10.89
C GLY A 219 -27.02 5.14 -11.23
N GLY A 220 -26.39 6.22 -10.77
CA GLY A 220 -26.52 7.51 -11.42
C GLY A 220 -25.93 7.32 -12.81
N HIS A 221 -26.80 7.31 -13.82
CA HIS A 221 -26.52 7.18 -15.25
C HIS A 221 -25.03 7.02 -15.59
N ALA A 222 -24.58 5.78 -15.70
CA ALA A 222 -23.45 5.48 -16.57
C ALA A 222 -23.88 5.93 -17.96
N VAL A 223 -23.25 6.99 -18.46
CA VAL A 223 -23.33 7.35 -19.87
C VAL A 223 -22.72 6.18 -20.61
N VAL A 224 -23.58 5.36 -21.20
CA VAL A 224 -23.22 4.28 -22.11
C VAL A 224 -22.59 4.98 -23.32
N ALA A 225 -21.26 5.05 -23.36
CA ALA A 225 -20.56 5.30 -24.60
C ALA A 225 -20.80 4.05 -25.47
N ALA A 226 -21.48 4.25 -26.59
CA ALA A 226 -21.82 3.21 -27.54
C ALA A 226 -20.56 2.44 -27.99
N GLU A 227 -20.44 1.19 -27.58
CA GLU A 227 -19.59 0.23 -28.29
C GLU A 227 -20.36 -0.23 -29.54
N CYS A 228 -19.91 0.28 -30.68
CA CYS A 228 -20.18 -0.33 -31.98
C CYS A 228 -19.49 -1.70 -31.99
N GLY A 229 -20.28 -2.75 -32.17
CA GLY A 229 -19.83 -4.12 -31.99
C GLY A 229 -18.75 -4.56 -32.97
N LEU A 230 -17.81 -5.35 -32.45
CA LEU A 230 -17.28 -6.53 -33.12
C LEU A 230 -17.07 -7.61 -32.05
N GLN A 231 -17.83 -8.68 -32.23
CA GLN A 231 -17.75 -9.91 -31.47
C GLN A 231 -16.57 -10.71 -32.01
N GLU A 232 -15.52 -10.89 -31.21
CA GLU A 232 -14.67 -12.08 -31.22
C GLU A 232 -13.80 -12.09 -29.97
N SER A 233 -14.00 -13.12 -29.15
CA SER A 233 -13.30 -13.36 -27.89
C SER A 233 -11.86 -13.79 -28.14
N ILE A 234 -10.90 -13.00 -27.69
CA ILE A 234 -9.53 -13.43 -27.45
C ILE A 234 -9.28 -13.37 -25.95
N ASP A 235 -8.94 -14.52 -25.38
CA ASP A 235 -8.64 -14.72 -23.96
C ASP A 235 -7.24 -14.17 -23.66
N VAL A 236 -7.13 -12.96 -23.09
CA VAL A 236 -5.87 -12.23 -22.83
C VAL A 236 -5.45 -12.22 -21.35
N ASP A 237 -5.95 -13.17 -20.56
CA ASP A 237 -5.76 -13.22 -19.10
C ASP A 237 -4.31 -13.50 -18.61
N HIS A 238 -3.31 -13.51 -19.50
CA HIS A 238 -1.90 -13.68 -19.14
C HIS A 238 -0.94 -12.56 -19.55
N MET A 239 -1.42 -11.48 -20.19
CA MET A 239 -0.53 -10.39 -20.65
C MET A 239 -0.56 -9.14 -19.77
N MET A 240 -1.56 -8.99 -18.89
CA MET A 240 -1.78 -7.76 -18.11
C MET A 240 -1.85 -8.05 -16.61
N SER A 241 -0.86 -7.58 -15.86
CA SER A 241 -0.89 -7.64 -14.38
C SER A 241 -1.89 -6.62 -13.84
N ARG A 242 -3.08 -7.06 -13.42
CA ARG A 242 -4.12 -6.20 -12.81
C ARG A 242 -3.68 -5.68 -11.43
N LYS A 243 -2.95 -4.57 -11.39
CA LYS A 243 -2.66 -3.82 -10.16
C LYS A 243 -3.51 -2.56 -10.11
N LEU A 244 -4.78 -2.71 -9.75
CA LEU A 244 -5.72 -1.59 -9.61
C LEU A 244 -5.37 -0.76 -8.35
N ARG A 245 -5.13 0.55 -8.51
CA ARG A 245 -5.10 1.52 -7.41
C ARG A 245 -6.42 2.29 -7.39
N ALA A 246 -7.06 2.38 -6.23
CA ALA A 246 -8.23 3.24 -6.06
C ALA A 246 -7.82 4.73 -6.18
N PRO A 247 -8.66 5.59 -6.78
CA PRO A 247 -8.40 7.03 -6.85
C PRO A 247 -8.32 7.61 -5.43
N ALA A 248 -7.32 8.46 -5.19
CA ALA A 248 -7.04 9.00 -3.86
C ALA A 248 -8.14 9.98 -3.39
N ILE A 249 -8.86 10.60 -4.33
CA ILE A 249 -9.91 11.59 -4.07
C ILE A 249 -11.03 11.38 -5.12
N LYS A 250 -12.31 11.39 -4.72
CA LYS A 250 -13.41 11.55 -5.69
C LYS A 250 -13.29 12.96 -6.26
N LEU A 251 -13.09 13.12 -7.58
CA LEU A 251 -13.09 14.46 -8.19
C LEU A 251 -14.40 15.14 -7.83
N ASP A 252 -14.35 16.06 -6.88
CA ASP A 252 -15.49 16.89 -6.56
C ASP A 252 -15.61 17.91 -7.70
N LEU A 253 -16.38 17.56 -8.73
CA LEU A 253 -16.63 18.41 -9.88
C LEU A 253 -17.23 19.78 -9.47
N SER A 254 -17.82 19.89 -8.27
CA SER A 254 -18.30 21.17 -7.73
C SER A 254 -17.16 22.14 -7.38
N SER A 255 -15.95 21.61 -7.13
CA SER A 255 -14.74 22.38 -6.85
C SER A 255 -13.93 22.75 -8.12
N ALA A 256 -14.27 22.19 -9.29
CA ALA A 256 -13.53 22.37 -10.54
C ALA A 256 -13.44 23.85 -10.99
N LYS A 257 -14.53 24.61 -10.81
CA LYS A 257 -14.59 26.05 -11.13
C LYS A 257 -13.58 26.87 -10.31
N ARG A 258 -13.46 26.57 -9.01
CA ARG A 258 -12.53 27.27 -8.09
C ARG A 258 -11.08 26.97 -8.43
N ILE A 259 -10.77 25.69 -8.69
CA ILE A 259 -9.42 25.24 -9.07
C ILE A 259 -9.01 25.87 -10.40
N ARG A 260 -9.89 25.86 -11.40
CA ARG A 260 -9.68 26.50 -12.71
C ARG A 260 -9.32 27.97 -12.58
N THR A 261 -10.10 28.73 -11.81
CA THR A 261 -9.82 30.16 -11.59
C THR A 261 -8.44 30.36 -10.97
N GLY A 262 -8.06 29.56 -9.98
CA GLY A 262 -6.73 29.61 -9.37
C GLY A 262 -5.59 29.30 -10.34
N ILE A 263 -5.74 28.29 -11.19
CA ILE A 263 -4.72 27.89 -12.19
C ILE A 263 -4.55 29.01 -13.22
N ILE A 264 -5.64 29.53 -13.79
CA ILE A 264 -5.58 30.61 -14.79
C ILE A 264 -4.87 31.86 -14.23
N HIS A 265 -5.18 32.26 -13.00
CA HIS A 265 -4.56 33.43 -12.37
C HIS A 265 -3.10 33.24 -11.99
N SER A 266 -2.65 31.99 -11.84
CA SER A 266 -1.27 31.69 -11.45
C SER A 266 -0.35 31.40 -12.64
N VAL A 267 -0.88 31.40 -13.89
CA VAL A 267 -0.07 31.29 -15.10
C VAL A 267 0.91 32.46 -15.19
N ARG A 268 2.19 32.13 -15.33
CA ARG A 268 3.30 33.08 -15.48
C ARG A 268 4.38 32.46 -16.36
N SER A 269 5.22 33.31 -16.95
CA SER A 269 6.42 32.86 -17.70
C SER A 269 7.32 31.99 -16.81
N SER A 270 8.03 31.04 -17.43
CA SER A 270 9.01 30.20 -16.73
C SER A 270 10.26 30.97 -16.30
N GLY A 271 10.47 32.19 -16.83
CA GLY A 271 11.67 33.00 -16.62
C GLY A 271 12.80 32.69 -17.61
N ASP A 272 12.63 31.70 -18.49
CA ASP A 272 13.55 31.38 -19.59
C ASP A 272 12.83 31.55 -20.94
N LEU A 273 13.23 32.57 -21.69
CA LEU A 273 12.62 32.93 -22.96
C LEU A 273 12.81 31.83 -24.03
N GLU A 274 13.92 31.09 -23.97
CA GLU A 274 14.19 29.99 -24.91
C GLU A 274 13.19 28.84 -24.68
N MET A 275 12.92 28.50 -23.41
CA MET A 275 11.97 27.46 -23.05
C MET A 275 10.52 27.87 -23.36
N ASP A 276 10.15 29.11 -23.06
CA ASP A 276 8.80 29.61 -23.31
C ASP A 276 8.48 29.64 -24.81
N ASN A 277 9.42 30.09 -25.64
CA ASN A 277 9.26 30.09 -27.10
C ASN A 277 9.19 28.67 -27.67
N ALA A 278 10.08 27.77 -27.24
CA ALA A 278 10.07 26.39 -27.71
C ALA A 278 8.76 25.66 -27.31
N LEU A 279 8.25 25.91 -26.11
CA LEU A 279 6.96 25.38 -25.65
C LEU A 279 5.79 25.88 -26.50
N TYR A 280 5.81 27.18 -26.81
CA TYR A 280 4.78 27.80 -27.64
C TYR A 280 4.80 27.25 -29.06
N GLU A 281 5.98 27.13 -29.68
CA GLU A 281 6.15 26.55 -31.02
C GLU A 281 5.61 25.12 -31.12
N VAL A 282 5.95 24.26 -30.16
CA VAL A 282 5.43 22.88 -30.12
C VAL A 282 3.91 22.87 -29.96
N THR A 283 3.36 23.76 -29.14
CA THR A 283 1.90 23.86 -28.94
C THR A 283 1.18 24.36 -30.22
N GLN A 284 1.79 25.29 -30.96
CA GLN A 284 1.27 25.74 -32.25
C GLN A 284 1.29 24.64 -33.31
N GLU A 285 2.34 23.81 -33.31
CA GLU A 285 2.43 22.68 -34.22
C GLU A 285 1.37 21.60 -33.91
N GLU A 286 1.08 21.33 -32.63
CA GLU A 286 -0.01 20.44 -32.21
C GLU A 286 -1.40 20.97 -32.63
N LEU A 287 -1.61 22.30 -32.60
CA LEU A 287 -2.81 22.93 -33.15
C LEU A 287 -2.91 22.73 -34.67
N ARG A 288 -1.80 22.94 -35.39
CA ARG A 288 -1.73 22.81 -36.86
C ARG A 288 -1.99 21.37 -37.33
N THR A 289 -1.53 20.40 -36.56
CA THR A 289 -1.68 18.97 -36.82
C THR A 289 -3.02 18.41 -36.35
N GLY A 290 -3.84 19.23 -35.69
CA GLY A 290 -5.20 18.87 -35.25
C GLY A 290 -5.26 18.09 -33.94
N TRP A 291 -4.16 17.98 -33.21
CA TRP A 291 -4.11 17.34 -31.88
C TRP A 291 -4.67 18.23 -30.77
N LEU A 292 -4.69 19.55 -30.99
CA LEU A 292 -5.31 20.52 -30.10
C LEU A 292 -6.39 21.32 -30.83
N HIS A 293 -7.35 21.83 -30.07
CA HIS A 293 -8.39 22.74 -30.53
C HIS A 293 -8.49 23.94 -29.59
N GLY A 294 -8.79 25.10 -30.14
CA GLY A 294 -8.87 26.36 -29.40
C GLY A 294 -8.49 27.55 -30.29
N PRO A 295 -8.30 28.75 -29.72
CA PRO A 295 -8.38 29.06 -28.29
C PRO A 295 -9.82 29.15 -27.77
N TYR A 296 -10.10 28.54 -26.61
CA TYR A 296 -11.37 28.67 -25.89
C TYR A 296 -11.28 29.77 -24.85
N ARG A 297 -12.35 30.55 -24.66
CA ARG A 297 -12.41 31.51 -23.55
C ARG A 297 -12.82 30.78 -22.27
N PRO A 298 -12.42 31.24 -21.08
CA PRO A 298 -12.84 30.63 -19.82
C PRO A 298 -14.36 30.57 -19.65
N SER A 299 -15.12 31.47 -20.28
CA SER A 299 -16.58 31.49 -20.34
C SER A 299 -17.18 30.35 -21.15
N ASP A 300 -16.43 29.80 -22.09
CA ASP A 300 -16.89 28.80 -23.06
C ASP A 300 -16.70 27.37 -22.48
N LEU A 301 -16.05 27.27 -21.32
CA LEU A 301 -15.77 26.01 -20.63
C LEU A 301 -16.93 25.64 -19.69
N SER A 302 -17.42 24.40 -19.77
CA SER A 302 -18.47 23.88 -18.87
C SER A 302 -18.11 24.04 -17.40
N GLU A 303 -19.09 24.04 -16.49
CA GLU A 303 -18.81 24.15 -15.04
C GLU A 303 -18.01 22.96 -14.50
N SER A 304 -18.10 21.80 -15.14
CA SER A 304 -17.37 20.58 -14.83
C SER A 304 -15.99 20.47 -15.51
N ALA A 305 -15.63 21.39 -16.40
CA ALA A 305 -14.36 21.35 -17.11
C ALA A 305 -13.17 21.59 -16.17
N THR A 306 -12.13 20.76 -16.30
CA THR A 306 -10.86 20.94 -15.60
C THR A 306 -9.84 21.58 -16.53
N VAL A 307 -8.98 22.45 -15.99
CA VAL A 307 -7.89 23.09 -16.74
C VAL A 307 -6.57 22.71 -16.11
N THR A 308 -5.60 22.39 -16.95
CA THR A 308 -4.23 22.04 -16.56
C THR A 308 -3.27 23.05 -17.17
N ARG A 309 -2.24 23.44 -16.42
CA ARG A 309 -1.14 24.25 -16.93
C ARG A 309 -0.14 23.38 -17.68
N ARG A 310 0.27 23.85 -18.85
CA ARG A 310 1.38 23.28 -19.61
C ARG A 310 2.68 24.02 -19.29
N PHE A 311 3.76 23.30 -19.05
CA PHE A 311 5.10 23.85 -18.83
C PHE A 311 6.17 23.05 -19.57
N ALA A 312 7.33 23.65 -19.81
CA ALA A 312 8.45 23.00 -20.49
C ALA A 312 9.43 22.38 -19.49
N VAL A 313 9.98 21.21 -19.83
CA VAL A 313 11.11 20.59 -19.12
C VAL A 313 12.23 20.28 -20.10
N ARG A 314 13.47 20.64 -19.74
CA ARG A 314 14.67 20.31 -20.51
C ARG A 314 15.14 18.90 -20.14
N GLN A 315 15.03 17.95 -21.08
CA GLN A 315 15.54 16.58 -20.95
C GLN A 315 16.68 16.38 -21.95
N ASN A 316 17.91 16.30 -21.45
CA ASN A 316 19.13 16.31 -22.27
C ASN A 316 19.14 17.53 -23.22
N ASN A 317 19.24 17.31 -24.54
CA ASN A 317 19.24 18.36 -25.56
C ASN A 317 17.85 18.71 -26.13
N LYS A 318 16.75 18.23 -25.53
CA LYS A 318 15.39 18.46 -26.06
C LYS A 318 14.48 19.06 -24.99
N ILE A 319 13.62 19.97 -25.43
CA ILE A 319 12.56 20.57 -24.60
C ILE A 319 11.29 19.75 -24.83
N ARG A 320 10.62 19.35 -23.74
CA ARG A 320 9.37 18.58 -23.77
C ARG A 320 8.23 19.40 -23.15
N PRO A 321 7.06 19.48 -23.81
CA PRO A 321 5.85 20.02 -23.18
C PRO A 321 5.31 19.01 -22.15
N ILE A 322 4.99 19.47 -20.95
CA ILE A 322 4.42 18.66 -19.86
C ILE A 322 3.15 19.34 -19.36
N ASP A 323 2.07 18.58 -19.24
CA ASP A 323 0.81 19.02 -18.66
C ASP A 323 0.77 18.62 -17.17
N ASP A 324 0.65 19.59 -16.26
CA ASP A 324 0.60 19.33 -14.81
C ASP A 324 -0.78 18.84 -14.35
N TYR A 325 -1.09 17.58 -14.65
CA TYR A 325 -2.31 16.93 -14.20
C TYR A 325 -2.38 16.70 -12.68
N THR A 326 -1.32 17.03 -11.95
CA THR A 326 -1.32 17.00 -10.48
C THR A 326 -1.94 18.27 -9.92
N GLU A 327 -1.58 19.44 -10.47
CA GLU A 327 -2.15 20.76 -10.09
C GLU A 327 -3.67 20.81 -10.30
N SER A 328 -4.15 20.17 -11.37
CA SER A 328 -5.57 20.10 -11.70
C SER A 328 -6.32 18.94 -11.01
N LEU A 329 -5.64 18.20 -10.14
CA LEU A 329 -6.11 17.02 -9.42
C LEU A 329 -6.57 15.85 -10.31
N VAL A 330 -6.39 15.92 -11.63
CA VAL A 330 -6.77 14.85 -12.58
C VAL A 330 -6.03 13.54 -12.27
N ASN A 331 -4.76 13.62 -11.89
CA ASN A 331 -3.98 12.45 -11.44
C ASN A 331 -4.52 11.82 -10.15
N SER A 332 -5.30 12.56 -9.36
CA SER A 332 -5.94 12.04 -8.14
C SER A 332 -7.24 11.27 -8.45
N THR A 333 -7.73 11.36 -9.70
CA THR A 333 -9.08 10.94 -10.09
C THR A 333 -9.07 9.90 -11.19
N SER A 334 -8.01 9.87 -11.99
CA SER A 334 -7.75 8.86 -13.01
C SER A 334 -6.36 8.29 -12.78
N ALA A 335 -6.28 7.07 -12.25
CA ALA A 335 -5.05 6.27 -12.27
C ALA A 335 -5.22 5.21 -13.37
N SER A 336 -4.44 5.30 -14.45
CA SER A 336 -4.33 4.16 -15.36
C SER A 336 -3.53 3.07 -14.64
N GLY A 337 -4.16 1.91 -14.43
CA GLY A 337 -3.52 0.73 -13.84
C GLY A 337 -2.68 -0.06 -14.85
N GLU A 338 -2.62 0.40 -16.10
CA GLU A 338 -1.96 -0.30 -17.20
C GLU A 338 -0.73 0.48 -17.63
N THR A 339 0.43 -0.10 -17.38
CA THR A 339 1.67 0.27 -18.07
C THR A 339 1.80 -0.67 -19.26
N ILE A 340 1.68 -0.14 -20.47
CA ILE A 340 1.99 -0.92 -21.68
C ILE A 340 3.50 -1.13 -21.68
N THR A 341 3.94 -2.33 -21.31
CA THR A 341 5.33 -2.74 -21.53
C THR A 341 5.48 -3.04 -23.02
N LEU A 342 6.19 -2.17 -23.74
CA LEU A 342 6.61 -2.46 -25.11
C LEU A 342 7.58 -3.65 -25.06
N HIS A 343 7.08 -4.84 -25.39
CA HIS A 343 7.86 -6.05 -25.46
C HIS A 343 8.82 -6.00 -26.66
N GLY A 344 10.08 -6.37 -26.45
CA GLY A 344 11.07 -6.46 -27.52
C GLY A 344 10.71 -7.57 -28.52
N VAL A 345 11.32 -7.51 -29.71
CA VAL A 345 11.10 -8.50 -30.79
C VAL A 345 11.31 -9.94 -30.30
N GLU A 346 12.27 -10.14 -29.39
CA GLU A 346 12.58 -11.44 -28.78
C GLU A 346 11.41 -12.00 -27.96
N THR A 347 10.72 -11.16 -27.20
CA THR A 347 9.55 -11.57 -26.41
C THR A 347 8.38 -11.94 -27.32
N ILE A 348 8.17 -11.16 -28.39
CA ILE A 348 7.11 -11.44 -29.38
C ILE A 348 7.38 -12.77 -30.08
N CYS A 349 8.61 -13.05 -30.50
CA CYS A 349 8.99 -14.32 -31.12
C CYS A 349 8.80 -15.51 -30.17
N ALA A 350 9.15 -15.35 -28.89
CA ALA A 350 8.98 -16.41 -27.89
C ALA A 350 7.50 -16.73 -27.63
N THR A 351 6.63 -15.71 -27.59
CA THR A 351 5.18 -15.91 -27.44
C THR A 351 4.58 -16.60 -28.66
N SER A 352 4.99 -16.20 -29.87
CA SER A 352 4.55 -16.84 -31.13
C SER A 352 4.97 -18.31 -31.23
N ALA A 353 6.15 -18.67 -30.71
CA ALA A 353 6.63 -20.05 -30.67
C ALA A 353 5.90 -20.92 -29.63
N LEU A 354 5.25 -20.31 -28.64
CA LEU A 354 4.44 -21.01 -27.63
C LEU A 354 2.97 -21.20 -28.06
N MET A 355 2.52 -20.46 -29.08
CA MET A 355 1.17 -20.54 -29.64
C MET A 355 1.07 -21.42 -30.89
N MET A 356 2.20 -21.96 -31.38
CA MET A 356 2.28 -23.05 -32.36
C MET A 356 2.53 -24.37 -31.65
#